data_AF-A0A3C1YLB2-F1
#
_entry.id   AF-A0A3C1YLB2-F1
#
_cell.length_a   1.000
_cell.length_b   1.000
_cell.length_c   1.000
_cell.angle_alpha   90.00
_cell.angle_beta   90.00
_cell.angle_gamma   90.00
#
_symmetry.space_group_name_H-M   'P 1'
#
loop_
_entity.id
_entity.type
_entity.pdbx_description
1 polymer ?
#
loop_
_entity_poly.entity_id
_entity_poly.type
_entity_poly.pdbx_seq_one_letter_code
_entity_poly.pdbx_strand_id
1 'polypeptide(L)'
;YTYDPNTALIQEQAYIPVTTSYEILKSELIDFAYCNSKQVFYFGIYDTIYAYDLVGKSFSVIAADCKDKFVYSKEGGYLAYDSDDSESIIMLKLESGRKTMLRAGNNKIIHVFGICKGNLVYGRGNKNSICVNEDGSAVQMYTEVNVCDSEGEVVKNFTATEGEISKVTVKGNVTDMTVVVPADNVRGYKYKNSEQIISSLKDEKAEIRLSTRTTDKMMREYYITLPDTIYMAEIPASDKTKSMVVNQDTAVRFTRPDYYTGYFYTYAFGKLVGFSTNAGEVVVLADDNAGSVIDMDGVVVWKRGTAGRNKELKITFPDKAVSSKEAFNEALSILLSSKSVIAARKYDRMNQGVIDYISDFVAKSAGIPVRLEEMEYTQMKNFVSAGFPVIAVTEEGKPYIVYGYNDTEVKLFDPGKGEKTSLSYKKFDKEMGDSDWYYIAFY
;
A
#
# COMPACT_ATOMS: atom_id res chain seq x y z
N TYR A 1 16.38 6.09 -24.19
CA TYR A 1 16.97 6.12 -25.54
C TYR A 1 16.40 7.32 -26.30
N THR A 2 17.18 7.91 -27.20
CA THR A 2 16.73 8.96 -28.12
C THR A 2 17.07 8.54 -29.55
N TYR A 3 16.17 8.79 -30.50
CA TYR A 3 16.41 8.60 -31.92
C TYR A 3 16.81 9.94 -32.56
N ASP A 4 17.92 9.96 -33.29
CA ASP A 4 18.34 11.11 -34.09
C ASP A 4 17.98 10.88 -35.57
N PRO A 5 16.99 11.61 -36.13
CA PRO A 5 16.57 11.43 -37.51
C PRO A 5 17.63 11.84 -38.53
N ASN A 6 18.58 12.72 -38.19
CA ASN A 6 19.61 13.18 -39.13
C ASN A 6 20.67 12.10 -39.37
N THR A 7 20.98 11.32 -38.34
CA THR A 7 22.00 10.26 -38.39
C THR A 7 21.40 8.85 -38.48
N ALA A 8 20.07 8.71 -38.31
CA ALA A 8 19.35 7.45 -38.18
C ALA A 8 19.89 6.54 -37.07
N LEU A 9 20.44 7.13 -35.99
CA LEU A 9 21.04 6.42 -34.87
C LEU A 9 20.13 6.43 -33.63
N ILE A 10 20.13 5.32 -32.89
CA ILE A 10 19.61 5.28 -31.52
C ILE A 10 20.77 5.47 -30.55
N GLN A 11 20.62 6.44 -29.66
CA GLN A 11 21.57 6.70 -28.58
C GLN A 11 20.96 6.35 -27.22
N GLU A 12 21.70 5.60 -26.42
CA GLU A 12 21.38 5.38 -25.03
C GLU A 12 21.65 6.65 -24.22
N GLN A 13 20.67 7.08 -23.42
CA GLN A 13 20.77 8.33 -22.65
C GLN A 13 21.09 8.07 -21.17
N ALA A 14 20.54 6.99 -20.64
CA ALA A 14 20.72 6.50 -19.29
C ALA A 14 20.51 4.98 -19.29
N TYR A 15 21.34 4.27 -18.55
CA TYR A 15 21.13 2.87 -18.17
C TYR A 15 21.04 2.81 -16.64
N ILE A 16 19.95 2.27 -16.10
CA ILE A 16 19.76 2.18 -14.65
C ILE A 16 19.92 0.72 -14.24
N PRO A 17 21.13 0.28 -13.82
CA PRO A 17 21.31 -1.06 -13.32
C PRO A 17 20.60 -1.21 -11.96
N VAL A 18 19.65 -2.14 -11.88
CA VAL A 18 19.00 -2.54 -10.63
C VAL A 18 19.20 -4.03 -10.40
N THR A 19 19.26 -4.43 -9.13
CA THR A 19 19.42 -5.83 -8.72
C THR A 19 18.10 -6.54 -8.41
N THR A 20 16.97 -5.85 -8.61
CA THR A 20 15.64 -6.43 -8.38
C THR A 20 15.16 -7.23 -9.60
N SER A 21 14.19 -8.11 -9.40
CA SER A 21 13.62 -8.91 -10.49
C SER A 21 12.87 -8.02 -11.50
N TYR A 22 12.79 -8.45 -12.76
CA TYR A 22 12.05 -7.73 -13.79
C TYR A 22 10.58 -7.48 -13.39
N GLU A 23 9.93 -8.45 -12.76
CA GLU A 23 8.51 -8.33 -12.40
C GLU A 23 8.29 -7.28 -11.29
N ILE A 24 9.18 -7.22 -10.29
CA ILE A 24 9.14 -6.18 -9.24
C ILE A 24 9.45 -4.81 -9.85
N LEU A 25 10.51 -4.72 -10.66
CA LEU A 25 10.88 -3.46 -11.30
C LEU A 25 9.73 -2.92 -12.16
N LYS A 26 9.11 -3.81 -12.93
CA LYS A 26 7.98 -3.49 -13.79
C LYS A 26 6.80 -3.00 -12.95
N SER A 27 6.48 -3.66 -11.83
CA SER A 27 5.36 -3.22 -11.00
C SER A 27 5.62 -1.87 -10.33
N GLU A 28 6.86 -1.56 -9.93
CA GLU A 28 7.21 -0.28 -9.31
C GLU A 28 7.32 0.88 -10.31
N LEU A 29 7.97 0.66 -11.47
CA LEU A 29 8.19 1.72 -12.46
C LEU A 29 6.94 2.04 -13.30
N ILE A 30 5.99 1.11 -13.43
CA ILE A 30 4.78 1.30 -14.25
C ILE A 30 3.98 2.52 -13.79
N ASP A 31 4.03 2.84 -12.49
CA ASP A 31 3.19 3.88 -11.92
C ASP A 31 3.72 5.30 -12.17
N PHE A 32 5.04 5.49 -12.31
CA PHE A 32 5.61 6.81 -12.57
C PHE A 32 6.98 6.81 -13.27
N ALA A 33 6.99 7.25 -14.53
CA ALA A 33 8.18 7.64 -15.27
C ALA A 33 7.83 8.73 -16.31
N TYR A 34 8.62 9.81 -16.37
CA TYR A 34 8.38 10.94 -17.26
C TYR A 34 9.68 11.62 -17.68
N CYS A 35 9.87 11.86 -18.98
CA CYS A 35 10.99 12.64 -19.50
C CYS A 35 10.45 13.91 -20.15
N ASN A 36 10.88 15.08 -19.68
CA ASN A 36 10.42 16.37 -20.20
C ASN A 36 11.25 16.85 -21.42
N SER A 37 10.80 17.94 -22.07
CA SER A 37 11.52 18.53 -23.22
C SER A 37 12.92 19.07 -22.89
N LYS A 38 13.18 19.38 -21.62
CA LYS A 38 14.51 19.79 -21.10
C LYS A 38 15.42 18.59 -20.82
N GLN A 39 15.01 17.38 -21.17
CA GLN A 39 15.72 16.12 -20.95
C GLN A 39 16.00 15.82 -19.46
N VAL A 40 15.09 16.21 -18.59
CA VAL A 40 15.07 15.74 -17.20
C VAL A 40 14.15 14.53 -17.14
N PHE A 41 14.72 13.40 -16.70
CA PHE A 41 14.00 12.15 -16.50
C PHE A 41 13.61 11.98 -15.03
N TYR A 42 12.31 12.05 -14.76
CA TYR A 42 11.71 11.80 -13.46
C TYR A 42 11.20 10.36 -13.38
N PHE A 43 11.43 9.69 -12.26
CA PHE A 43 10.93 8.32 -12.05
C PHE A 43 10.81 8.01 -10.56
N GLY A 44 9.90 7.10 -10.23
CA GLY A 44 9.70 6.59 -8.87
C GLY A 44 10.16 5.14 -8.74
N ILE A 45 10.95 4.84 -7.73
CA ILE A 45 11.34 3.46 -7.37
C ILE A 45 11.80 3.45 -5.90
N TYR A 46 11.56 2.34 -5.19
CA TYR A 46 11.93 2.19 -3.78
C TYR A 46 11.41 3.32 -2.88
N ASP A 47 10.13 3.66 -3.01
CA ASP A 47 9.47 4.75 -2.26
C ASP A 47 10.22 6.08 -2.33
N THR A 48 10.86 6.33 -3.48
CA THR A 48 11.70 7.50 -3.72
C THR A 48 11.46 8.04 -5.11
N ILE A 49 11.35 9.36 -5.21
CA ILE A 49 11.18 10.09 -6.46
C ILE A 49 12.54 10.67 -6.84
N TYR A 50 13.01 10.33 -8.03
CA TYR A 50 14.27 10.80 -8.57
C TYR A 50 14.07 11.73 -9.76
N ALA A 51 15.05 12.60 -9.98
CA ALA A 51 15.22 13.33 -11.23
C ALA A 51 16.66 13.18 -11.72
N TYR A 52 16.81 12.80 -12.98
CA TYR A 52 18.08 12.68 -13.66
C TYR A 52 18.16 13.63 -14.84
N ASP A 53 19.07 14.59 -14.78
CA ASP A 53 19.38 15.48 -15.89
C ASP A 53 20.22 14.72 -16.93
N LEU A 54 19.62 14.39 -18.07
CA LEU A 54 20.28 13.64 -19.15
C LEU A 54 21.38 14.45 -19.83
N VAL A 55 21.34 15.79 -19.76
CA VAL A 55 22.33 16.69 -20.37
C VAL A 55 23.50 16.88 -19.40
N GLY A 56 23.21 17.36 -18.19
CA GLY A 56 24.21 17.63 -17.16
C GLY A 56 24.76 16.39 -16.46
N LYS A 57 24.12 15.22 -16.68
CA LYS A 57 24.45 13.94 -16.01
C LYS A 57 24.39 14.05 -14.48
N SER A 58 23.45 14.85 -13.97
CA SER A 58 23.25 15.05 -12.54
C SER A 58 22.05 14.27 -12.03
N PHE A 59 22.25 13.55 -10.92
CA PHE A 59 21.24 12.72 -10.27
C PHE A 59 20.79 13.37 -8.97
N SER A 60 19.48 13.46 -8.75
CA SER A 60 18.90 14.12 -7.58
C SER A 60 17.71 13.36 -7.02
N VAL A 61 17.59 13.36 -5.69
CA VAL A 61 16.40 12.89 -4.97
C VAL A 61 15.44 14.07 -4.83
N ILE A 62 14.21 13.90 -5.30
CA ILE A 62 13.15 14.90 -5.21
C ILE A 62 12.35 14.73 -3.91
N ALA A 63 12.04 13.48 -3.56
CA ALA A 63 11.39 13.09 -2.32
C ALA A 63 11.86 11.66 -1.96
N ALA A 64 12.11 11.42 -0.67
CA ALA A 64 12.52 10.13 -0.12
C ALA A 64 11.48 9.66 0.91
N ASP A 65 11.44 8.36 1.18
CA ASP A 65 10.49 7.75 2.12
C ASP A 65 9.04 8.25 1.90
N CYS A 66 8.68 8.33 0.62
CA CYS A 66 7.42 8.92 0.18
C CYS A 66 6.35 7.86 -0.07
N LYS A 67 6.49 6.67 0.53
CA LYS A 67 5.48 5.61 0.43
C LYS A 67 4.10 6.15 0.81
N ASP A 68 3.12 5.96 -0.08
CA ASP A 68 1.75 6.49 0.05
C ASP A 68 1.66 8.03 0.22
N LYS A 69 2.78 8.76 0.10
CA LYS A 69 2.89 10.23 0.23
C LYS A 69 3.16 10.91 -1.10
N PHE A 70 2.98 10.22 -2.22
CA PHE A 70 3.06 10.84 -3.54
C PHE A 70 2.03 10.28 -4.51
N VAL A 71 1.68 11.10 -5.49
CA VAL A 71 0.77 10.74 -6.58
C VAL A 71 1.23 11.37 -7.89
N TYR A 72 1.06 10.64 -8.99
CA TYR A 72 1.35 11.11 -10.34
C TYR A 72 0.06 11.31 -11.14
N SER A 73 -0.16 12.53 -11.64
CA SER A 73 -1.24 12.85 -12.56
C SER A 73 -0.72 12.93 -13.99
N LYS A 74 -0.94 11.86 -14.77
CA LYS A 74 -0.60 11.84 -16.20
C LYS A 74 -1.40 12.87 -16.99
N GLU A 75 -2.69 13.00 -16.71
CA GLU A 75 -3.60 13.96 -17.37
C GLU A 75 -3.23 15.41 -17.03
N GLY A 76 -2.91 15.67 -15.75
CA GLY A 76 -2.52 17.01 -15.30
C GLY A 76 -1.06 17.38 -15.57
N GLY A 77 -0.21 16.41 -15.93
CA GLY A 77 1.21 16.60 -16.20
C GLY A 77 2.02 17.01 -14.96
N TYR A 78 1.66 16.52 -13.77
CA TYR A 78 2.34 16.87 -12.53
C TYR A 78 2.49 15.67 -11.59
N LEU A 79 3.43 15.81 -10.66
CA LEU A 79 3.63 14.96 -9.50
C LEU A 79 3.28 15.78 -8.25
N ALA A 80 2.59 15.20 -7.28
CA ALA A 80 2.38 15.82 -5.97
C ALA A 80 2.90 14.90 -4.87
N TYR A 81 3.59 15.46 -3.89
CA TYR A 81 4.11 14.70 -2.75
C TYR A 81 4.09 15.54 -1.47
N ASP A 82 3.95 14.89 -0.33
CA ASP A 82 4.01 15.55 0.97
C ASP A 82 5.45 15.97 1.29
N SER A 83 5.61 17.06 2.05
CA SER A 83 6.88 17.36 2.72
C SER A 83 7.11 16.41 3.89
N ASP A 84 8.37 16.22 4.26
CA ASP A 84 8.79 15.31 5.34
C ASP A 84 8.10 15.60 6.69
N ASP A 85 7.76 16.86 6.95
CA ASP A 85 7.06 17.31 8.17
C ASP A 85 5.53 17.26 8.06
N SER A 86 4.99 16.88 6.90
CA SER A 86 3.57 16.88 6.55
C SER A 86 2.88 18.24 6.72
N GLU A 87 3.63 19.34 6.65
CA GLU A 87 3.09 20.72 6.74
C GLU A 87 2.78 21.31 5.35
N SER A 88 3.26 20.66 4.29
CA SER A 88 2.98 21.04 2.92
C SER A 88 2.87 19.87 1.94
N ILE A 89 2.19 20.10 0.82
CA ILE A 89 2.29 19.28 -0.41
C ILE A 89 3.05 20.09 -1.45
N ILE A 90 4.01 19.48 -2.12
CA ILE A 90 4.71 20.07 -3.26
C ILE A 90 4.14 19.48 -4.54
N MET A 91 3.52 20.32 -5.37
CA MET A 91 3.10 19.98 -6.72
C MET A 91 4.17 20.40 -7.72
N LEU A 92 4.81 19.44 -8.38
CA LEU A 92 5.82 19.63 -9.41
C LEU A 92 5.21 19.44 -10.80
N LYS A 93 5.09 20.51 -11.57
CA LYS A 93 4.81 20.45 -13.01
C LYS A 93 6.02 19.86 -13.72
N LEU A 94 5.88 18.65 -14.27
CA LEU A 94 7.01 17.86 -14.76
C LEU A 94 7.67 18.48 -16.00
N GLU A 95 6.85 19.06 -16.88
CA GLU A 95 7.33 19.67 -18.13
C GLU A 95 8.13 20.95 -17.87
N SER A 96 7.58 21.87 -17.05
CA SER A 96 8.21 23.17 -16.80
C SER A 96 9.27 23.11 -15.69
N GLY A 97 9.13 22.19 -14.75
CA GLY A 97 9.87 22.13 -13.48
C GLY A 97 9.31 23.06 -12.40
N ARG A 98 8.18 23.74 -12.64
CA ARG A 98 7.58 24.68 -11.68
C ARG A 98 7.02 23.92 -10.47
N LYS A 99 7.33 24.39 -9.26
CA LYS A 99 6.78 23.88 -8.01
C LYS A 99 5.71 24.83 -7.45
N THR A 100 4.57 24.28 -7.06
CA THR A 100 3.51 24.96 -6.29
C THR A 100 3.42 24.32 -4.90
N MET A 101 3.24 25.12 -3.86
CA MET A 101 3.22 24.64 -2.46
C MET A 101 1.84 24.74 -1.82
N LEU A 102 1.29 23.56 -1.54
CA LEU A 102 0.13 23.17 -0.74
C LEU A 102 0.29 23.36 0.77
N ARG A 103 0.00 24.51 1.41
CA ARG A 103 0.20 24.59 2.89
C ARG A 103 -0.96 23.99 3.70
N ALA A 104 -0.64 23.31 4.80
CA ALA A 104 -1.60 22.82 5.78
C ALA A 104 -2.24 23.95 6.60
N GLY A 105 -1.44 24.95 6.98
CA GLY A 105 -1.81 26.03 7.90
C GLY A 105 -1.32 25.77 9.33
N ASN A 106 -1.58 26.72 10.23
CA ASN A 106 -1.04 26.67 11.59
C ASN A 106 -1.58 25.47 12.38
N ASN A 107 -0.69 24.72 13.02
CA ASN A 107 -1.01 23.53 13.84
C ASN A 107 -1.82 22.44 13.09
N LYS A 108 -1.68 22.42 11.76
CA LYS A 108 -2.32 21.45 10.88
C LYS A 108 -1.28 20.65 10.12
N ILE A 109 -1.71 19.50 9.64
CA ILE A 109 -1.00 18.65 8.69
C ILE A 109 -1.81 18.53 7.41
N ILE A 110 -1.15 18.15 6.32
CA ILE A 110 -1.71 17.95 4.99
C ILE A 110 -1.14 16.68 4.37
N HIS A 111 -1.94 15.93 3.61
CA HIS A 111 -1.55 14.64 3.04
C HIS A 111 -2.25 14.38 1.71
N VAL A 112 -1.51 13.90 0.71
CA VAL A 112 -2.06 13.44 -0.58
C VAL A 112 -2.81 12.11 -0.42
N PHE A 113 -3.93 11.93 -1.12
CA PHE A 113 -4.71 10.67 -1.11
C PHE A 113 -4.85 9.99 -2.47
N GLY A 114 -4.68 10.73 -3.57
CA GLY A 114 -4.89 10.16 -4.90
C GLY A 114 -5.13 11.19 -5.98
N ILE A 115 -5.37 10.69 -7.20
CA ILE A 115 -5.76 11.47 -8.36
C ILE A 115 -7.18 11.10 -8.78
N CYS A 116 -8.05 12.09 -8.93
CA CYS A 116 -9.42 11.95 -9.41
C CYS A 116 -9.59 12.75 -10.71
N LYS A 117 -9.62 12.05 -11.86
CA LYS A 117 -9.72 12.67 -13.21
C LYS A 117 -8.70 13.80 -13.43
N GLY A 118 -7.42 13.52 -13.17
CA GLY A 118 -6.32 14.47 -13.33
C GLY A 118 -6.14 15.46 -12.17
N ASN A 119 -7.12 15.60 -11.28
CA ASN A 119 -7.06 16.50 -10.12
C ASN A 119 -6.52 15.80 -8.87
N LEU A 120 -5.85 16.57 -8.03
CA LEU A 120 -5.24 16.10 -6.80
C LEU A 120 -6.31 16.03 -5.70
N VAL A 121 -6.38 14.91 -5.00
CA VAL A 121 -7.16 14.75 -3.78
C VAL A 121 -6.21 14.79 -2.58
N TYR A 122 -6.48 15.63 -1.60
CA TYR A 122 -5.67 15.76 -0.40
C TYR A 122 -6.50 16.10 0.84
N GLY A 123 -6.03 15.75 2.03
CA GLY A 123 -6.68 16.05 3.30
C GLY A 123 -5.95 17.11 4.11
N ARG A 124 -6.67 17.80 5.01
CA ARG A 124 -6.05 18.56 6.11
C ARG A 124 -6.66 18.18 7.45
N GLY A 125 -5.81 18.06 8.46
CA GLY A 125 -6.18 17.69 9.82
C GLY A 125 -5.38 18.44 10.88
N ASN A 126 -5.76 18.31 12.14
CA ASN A 126 -4.95 18.86 13.24
C ASN A 126 -3.75 17.94 13.50
N LYS A 127 -2.57 18.53 13.75
CA LYS A 127 -1.32 17.78 13.98
C LYS A 127 -1.40 16.79 15.14
N ASN A 128 -2.20 17.11 16.15
CA ASN A 128 -2.40 16.29 17.34
C ASN A 128 -3.63 15.37 17.27
N SER A 129 -4.38 15.40 16.16
CA SER A 129 -5.54 14.51 15.98
C SER A 129 -5.09 13.18 15.39
N ILE A 130 -4.48 12.38 16.26
CA ILE A 130 -3.96 11.06 15.92
C ILE A 130 -4.65 10.08 16.85
N CYS A 131 -5.23 9.04 16.26
CA CYS A 131 -5.66 7.88 17.02
C CYS A 131 -4.62 6.77 16.96
N VAL A 132 -4.42 6.07 18.06
CA VAL A 132 -3.52 4.92 18.13
C VAL A 132 -4.35 3.68 18.43
N ASN A 133 -4.32 2.73 17.49
CA ASN A 133 -5.02 1.46 17.58
C ASN A 133 -4.36 0.54 18.62
N GLU A 134 -5.05 -0.55 18.97
CA GLU A 134 -4.54 -1.55 19.91
C GLU A 134 -3.16 -2.12 19.52
N ASP A 135 -2.92 -2.30 18.23
CA ASP A 135 -1.64 -2.76 17.67
C ASP A 135 -0.56 -1.66 17.57
N GLY A 136 -0.86 -0.45 18.04
CA GLY A 136 0.07 0.68 18.04
C GLY A 136 0.19 1.37 16.69
N SER A 137 -0.56 0.93 15.67
CA SER A 137 -0.70 1.68 14.43
C SER A 137 -1.40 3.02 14.69
N ALA A 138 -0.86 4.08 14.11
CA ALA A 138 -1.40 5.42 14.24
C ALA A 138 -2.23 5.77 13.00
N VAL A 139 -3.45 6.24 13.22
CA VAL A 139 -4.35 6.77 12.20
C VAL A 139 -4.46 8.27 12.41
N GLN A 140 -3.90 9.02 11.47
CA GLN A 140 -4.05 10.46 11.42
C GLN A 140 -5.46 10.83 10.98
N MET A 141 -6.12 11.70 11.73
CA MET A 141 -7.48 12.16 11.44
C MET A 141 -7.47 13.49 10.68
N TYR A 142 -8.42 13.64 9.76
CA TYR A 142 -8.58 14.81 8.91
C TYR A 142 -9.91 15.52 9.16
N THR A 143 -9.90 16.85 9.07
CA THR A 143 -11.09 17.69 9.19
C THR A 143 -11.72 18.01 7.84
N GLU A 144 -10.92 17.97 6.77
CA GLU A 144 -11.37 18.26 5.41
C GLU A 144 -10.64 17.43 4.37
N VAL A 145 -11.31 17.19 3.24
CA VAL A 145 -10.75 16.64 2.01
C VAL A 145 -11.03 17.63 0.88
N ASN A 146 -9.98 17.99 0.15
CA ASN A 146 -10.03 18.92 -0.95
C ASN A 146 -9.66 18.20 -2.25
N VAL A 147 -10.26 18.66 -3.35
CA VAL A 147 -9.86 18.32 -4.71
C VAL A 147 -9.38 19.60 -5.36
N CYS A 148 -8.12 19.66 -5.80
CA CYS A 148 -7.58 20.81 -6.52
C CYS A 148 -7.13 20.45 -7.93
N ASP A 149 -7.16 21.43 -8.81
CA ASP A 149 -6.67 21.29 -10.17
C ASP A 149 -5.14 21.22 -10.23
N SER A 150 -4.61 21.15 -11.45
CA SER A 150 -3.16 21.06 -11.69
C SER A 150 -2.37 22.32 -11.31
N GLU A 151 -3.04 23.47 -11.12
CA GLU A 151 -2.41 24.72 -10.68
C GLU A 151 -2.42 24.87 -9.15
N GLY A 152 -3.20 24.02 -8.46
CA GLY A 152 -3.35 24.03 -7.01
C GLY A 152 -4.63 24.74 -6.53
N GLU A 153 -5.52 25.12 -7.44
CA GLU A 153 -6.76 25.79 -7.10
C GLU A 153 -7.83 24.76 -6.70
N VAL A 154 -8.46 24.96 -5.54
CA VAL A 154 -9.46 24.03 -5.01
C VAL A 154 -10.75 24.11 -5.84
N VAL A 155 -11.16 22.99 -6.41
CA VAL A 155 -12.38 22.88 -7.24
C VAL A 155 -13.55 22.24 -6.49
N LYS A 156 -13.27 21.38 -5.49
CA LYS A 156 -14.27 20.79 -4.59
C LYS A 156 -13.67 20.61 -3.21
N ASN A 157 -14.51 20.70 -2.18
CA ASN A 157 -14.12 20.41 -0.81
C ASN A 157 -15.24 19.69 -0.06
N PHE A 158 -14.85 18.89 0.91
CA PHE A 158 -15.71 18.33 1.94
C PHE A 158 -15.08 18.63 3.30
N THR A 159 -15.89 19.07 4.26
CA THR A 159 -15.46 19.34 5.63
C THR A 159 -16.36 18.56 6.57
N ALA A 160 -15.77 17.75 7.45
CA ALA A 160 -16.53 17.02 8.46
C ALA A 160 -17.04 18.01 9.52
N THR A 161 -18.36 18.13 9.64
CA THR A 161 -19.00 19.01 10.64
C THR A 161 -19.14 18.34 12.01
N GLU A 162 -19.30 17.02 12.02
CA GLU A 162 -19.52 16.22 13.23
C GLU A 162 -18.72 14.92 13.15
N GLY A 163 -17.53 14.90 13.75
CA GLY A 163 -16.57 13.80 13.68
C GLY A 163 -15.33 14.18 12.89
N GLU A 164 -14.51 13.18 12.57
CA GLU A 164 -13.29 13.35 11.79
C GLU A 164 -13.18 12.26 10.71
N ILE A 165 -12.42 12.54 9.66
CA ILE A 165 -12.23 11.65 8.53
C ILE A 165 -11.01 10.77 8.83
N SER A 166 -11.22 9.46 8.92
CA SER A 166 -10.19 8.46 9.26
C SER A 166 -9.59 7.78 8.04
N LYS A 167 -10.37 7.64 6.96
CA LYS A 167 -9.96 6.97 5.73
C LYS A 167 -10.48 7.73 4.53
N VAL A 168 -9.64 7.85 3.51
CA VAL A 168 -9.97 8.41 2.20
C VAL A 168 -9.48 7.44 1.14
N THR A 169 -10.32 7.14 0.15
CA THR A 169 -9.94 6.24 -0.95
C THR A 169 -10.42 6.83 -2.27
N VAL A 170 -9.53 6.91 -3.25
CA VAL A 170 -9.82 7.46 -4.57
C VAL A 170 -9.93 6.32 -5.57
N LYS A 171 -11.10 6.12 -6.17
CA LYS A 171 -11.37 5.09 -7.18
C LYS A 171 -11.97 5.73 -8.42
N GLY A 172 -11.16 5.87 -9.47
CA GLY A 172 -11.58 6.43 -10.75
C GLY A 172 -12.03 7.89 -10.62
N ASN A 173 -13.35 8.12 -10.61
CA ASN A 173 -13.96 9.45 -10.45
C ASN A 173 -14.62 9.67 -9.09
N VAL A 174 -14.52 8.72 -8.16
CA VAL A 174 -15.13 8.81 -6.83
C VAL A 174 -14.04 8.87 -5.77
N THR A 175 -14.20 9.79 -4.82
CA THR A 175 -13.43 9.86 -3.59
C THR A 175 -14.35 9.48 -2.45
N ASP A 176 -14.13 8.31 -1.86
CA ASP A 176 -14.84 7.80 -0.69
C ASP A 176 -14.13 8.24 0.58
N MET A 177 -14.90 8.61 1.60
CA MET A 177 -14.40 9.05 2.90
C MET A 177 -15.17 8.37 4.03
N THR A 178 -14.46 7.95 5.06
CA THR A 178 -15.05 7.36 6.27
C THR A 178 -14.95 8.35 7.43
N VAL A 179 -16.10 8.73 7.98
CA VAL A 179 -16.21 9.63 9.14
C VAL A 179 -16.39 8.81 10.41
N VAL A 180 -15.61 9.16 11.43
CA VAL A 180 -15.61 8.53 12.75
C VAL A 180 -15.86 9.56 13.85
N VAL A 181 -16.28 9.09 15.02
CA VAL A 181 -16.44 9.90 16.23
C VAL A 181 -15.71 9.25 17.39
N PRO A 182 -15.30 10.02 18.42
CA PRO A 182 -14.71 9.46 19.63
C PRO A 182 -15.60 8.36 20.24
N ALA A 183 -14.97 7.32 20.75
CA ALA A 183 -15.64 6.24 21.45
C ALA A 183 -14.99 6.01 22.82
N ASP A 184 -15.80 5.61 23.79
CA ASP A 184 -15.33 5.23 25.14
C ASP A 184 -14.72 3.80 25.18
N ASN A 185 -14.57 3.16 24.01
CA ASN A 185 -14.02 1.82 23.88
C ASN A 185 -12.48 1.85 23.78
N VAL A 186 -11.87 0.67 23.62
CA VAL A 186 -10.40 0.54 23.65
C VAL A 186 -9.76 1.26 22.45
N ARG A 187 -10.36 1.20 21.25
CA ARG A 187 -9.83 1.85 20.02
C ARG A 187 -9.94 3.38 20.01
N GLY A 188 -10.75 3.99 20.86
CA GLY A 188 -10.87 5.45 20.99
C GLY A 188 -11.74 6.14 19.92
N TYR A 189 -12.23 5.42 18.91
CA TYR A 189 -13.20 5.92 17.92
C TYR A 189 -14.17 4.82 17.45
N LYS A 190 -15.26 5.25 16.80
CA LYS A 190 -16.24 4.37 16.14
C LYS A 190 -16.71 4.96 14.82
N TYR A 191 -17.05 4.10 13.87
CA TYR A 191 -17.67 4.48 12.60
C TYR A 191 -18.95 5.30 12.83
N LYS A 192 -19.11 6.35 12.02
CA LYS A 192 -20.32 7.17 11.99
C LYS A 192 -21.07 7.02 10.67
N ASN A 193 -20.43 7.40 9.57
CA ASN A 193 -20.99 7.38 8.22
C ASN A 193 -19.89 7.46 7.16
N SER A 194 -20.28 7.24 5.90
CA SER A 194 -19.42 7.44 4.73
C SER A 194 -19.91 8.61 3.88
N GLU A 195 -18.98 9.32 3.28
CA GLU A 195 -19.21 10.50 2.44
C GLU A 195 -18.45 10.37 1.13
N GLN A 196 -18.91 11.06 0.08
CA GLN A 196 -18.32 10.95 -1.26
C GLN A 196 -18.17 12.30 -1.96
N ILE A 197 -17.04 12.48 -2.66
CA ILE A 197 -16.88 13.50 -3.70
C ILE A 197 -16.84 12.80 -5.05
N ILE A 198 -17.80 13.10 -5.93
CA ILE A 198 -17.84 12.57 -7.30
C ILE A 198 -17.34 13.63 -8.26
N SER A 199 -16.34 13.31 -9.09
CA SER A 199 -15.89 14.19 -10.16
C SER A 199 -16.86 14.17 -11.34
N SER A 200 -17.24 15.36 -11.80
CA SER A 200 -18.07 15.59 -12.98
C SER A 200 -17.24 15.92 -14.23
N LEU A 201 -15.90 15.87 -14.13
CA LEU A 201 -15.02 16.03 -15.28
C LEU A 201 -15.26 14.89 -16.24
N LYS A 202 -15.52 15.24 -17.51
CA LYS A 202 -15.61 14.27 -18.59
C LYS A 202 -14.21 13.77 -18.91
N ASP A 203 -14.11 12.49 -19.26
CA ASP A 203 -12.89 11.96 -19.84
C ASP A 203 -12.55 12.74 -21.11
N GLU A 204 -11.43 13.46 -21.09
CA GLU A 204 -10.89 14.02 -22.31
C GLU A 204 -10.46 12.86 -23.21
N LYS A 205 -11.03 12.81 -24.41
CA LYS A 205 -10.55 11.85 -25.37
C LYS A 205 -9.17 12.30 -25.85
N ALA A 206 -8.10 11.63 -25.39
CA ALA A 206 -6.77 11.80 -25.98
C ALA A 206 -6.90 11.83 -27.51
N GLU A 207 -6.40 12.90 -28.12
CA GLU A 207 -6.57 13.15 -29.55
C GLU A 207 -5.96 12.02 -30.38
N ILE A 208 -4.79 11.52 -29.98
CA ILE A 208 -4.12 10.36 -30.59
C ILE A 208 -4.03 9.24 -29.57
N ARG A 209 -4.44 8.03 -29.95
CA ARG A 209 -4.52 6.87 -29.04
C ARG A 209 -3.85 5.65 -29.65
N LEU A 210 -3.16 4.87 -28.81
CA LEU A 210 -2.70 3.54 -29.18
C LEU A 210 -3.83 2.54 -28.90
N SER A 211 -4.42 1.94 -29.93
CA SER A 211 -5.40 0.86 -29.80
C SER A 211 -4.76 -0.48 -30.15
N THR A 212 -5.31 -1.56 -29.59
CA THR A 212 -4.81 -2.91 -29.87
C THR A 212 -5.91 -3.82 -30.37
N ARG A 213 -5.59 -4.67 -31.33
CA ARG A 213 -6.46 -5.73 -31.83
C ARG A 213 -5.74 -7.05 -31.68
N THR A 214 -6.44 -8.07 -31.19
CA THR A 214 -5.90 -9.43 -31.18
C THR A 214 -6.55 -10.25 -32.30
N THR A 215 -5.75 -10.87 -33.15
CA THR A 215 -6.21 -11.79 -34.19
C THR A 215 -5.41 -13.09 -34.13
N ASP A 216 -6.02 -14.22 -34.49
CA ASP A 216 -5.35 -15.54 -34.43
C ASP A 216 -4.09 -15.61 -35.29
N LYS A 217 -4.01 -14.79 -36.35
CA LYS A 217 -2.89 -14.78 -37.30
C LYS A 217 -1.77 -13.81 -36.91
N MET A 218 -2.11 -12.61 -36.45
CA MET A 218 -1.13 -11.55 -36.15
C MET A 218 -0.87 -11.40 -34.65
N MET A 219 -1.52 -12.20 -33.81
CA MET A 219 -1.51 -12.05 -32.35
C MET A 219 -1.95 -10.64 -31.98
N ARG A 220 -1.12 -9.85 -31.29
CA ARG A 220 -1.46 -8.49 -30.85
C ARG A 220 -0.96 -7.44 -31.85
N GLU A 221 -1.87 -6.82 -32.56
CA GLU A 221 -1.65 -5.70 -33.46
C GLU A 221 -1.82 -4.36 -32.71
N TYR A 222 -0.97 -3.38 -33.01
CA TYR A 222 -1.03 -2.04 -32.44
C TYR A 222 -1.38 -1.02 -33.53
N TYR A 223 -2.32 -0.13 -33.25
CA TYR A 223 -2.78 0.91 -34.17
C TYR A 223 -2.69 2.28 -33.50
N ILE A 224 -2.19 3.28 -34.24
CA ILE A 224 -2.30 4.68 -33.84
C ILE A 224 -3.63 5.19 -34.40
N THR A 225 -4.59 5.38 -33.51
CA THR A 225 -5.90 5.94 -33.82
C THR A 225 -5.81 7.46 -33.74
N LEU A 226 -6.13 8.12 -34.85
CA LEU A 226 -6.25 9.56 -34.96
C LEU A 226 -7.68 10.00 -34.65
N PRO A 227 -7.90 11.25 -34.22
CA PRO A 227 -9.24 11.79 -34.05
C PRO A 227 -9.86 12.09 -35.41
N ASP A 228 -11.20 12.15 -35.47
CA ASP A 228 -11.95 12.39 -36.72
C ASP A 228 -11.61 13.75 -37.37
N THR A 229 -10.96 14.65 -36.62
CA THR A 229 -10.46 15.95 -37.08
C THR A 229 -9.13 15.88 -37.82
N ILE A 230 -8.38 14.79 -37.73
CA ILE A 230 -7.10 14.61 -38.44
C ILE A 230 -7.31 13.62 -39.57
N TYR A 231 -7.15 14.12 -40.80
CA TYR A 231 -7.16 13.29 -41.99
C TYR A 231 -5.72 12.98 -42.43
N MET A 232 -5.40 11.70 -42.56
CA MET A 232 -4.11 11.24 -43.08
C MET A 232 -4.14 11.33 -44.62
N ALA A 233 -3.51 12.35 -45.18
CA ALA A 233 -3.47 12.55 -46.64
C ALA A 233 -2.67 11.44 -47.37
N GLU A 234 -1.66 10.89 -46.70
CA GLU A 234 -0.81 9.83 -47.18
C GLU A 234 -0.34 8.94 -46.03
N ILE A 235 0.16 7.74 -46.37
CA ILE A 235 0.77 6.84 -45.39
C ILE A 235 2.10 7.48 -44.94
N PRO A 236 2.33 7.66 -43.61
CA PRO A 236 3.58 8.21 -43.12
C PRO A 236 4.78 7.41 -43.60
N ALA A 237 5.82 8.09 -44.06
CA ALA A 237 7.10 7.45 -44.33
C ALA A 237 7.63 6.77 -43.05
N SER A 238 8.24 5.60 -43.21
CA SER A 238 8.86 4.88 -42.10
C SER A 238 10.36 4.77 -42.34
N ASP A 239 11.15 5.23 -41.37
CA ASP A 239 12.59 5.05 -41.36
C ASP A 239 12.98 3.84 -40.50
N LYS A 240 14.01 3.14 -40.94
CA LYS A 240 14.58 2.00 -40.21
C LYS A 240 15.96 2.36 -39.72
N THR A 241 16.17 2.29 -38.42
CA THR A 241 17.49 2.35 -37.81
C THR A 241 18.09 0.95 -37.69
N LYS A 242 19.39 0.82 -37.94
CA LYS A 242 20.16 -0.43 -37.80
C LYS A 242 21.19 -0.38 -36.68
N SER A 243 21.43 0.80 -36.10
CA SER A 243 22.61 1.04 -35.28
C SER A 243 22.23 1.68 -33.94
N MET A 244 22.52 0.94 -32.87
CA MET A 244 22.61 1.45 -31.52
C MET A 244 24.06 1.83 -31.26
N VAL A 245 24.29 3.06 -30.82
CA VAL A 245 25.63 3.56 -30.53
C VAL A 245 25.77 3.74 -29.03
N VAL A 246 26.53 2.85 -28.39
CA VAL A 246 26.95 2.97 -26.98
C VAL A 246 28.39 3.50 -26.98
N ASN A 247 28.55 4.82 -26.96
CA ASN A 247 29.87 5.45 -27.03
C ASN A 247 30.46 5.76 -25.65
N GLN A 248 29.67 5.67 -24.58
CA GLN A 248 29.99 6.20 -23.24
C GLN A 248 29.30 5.35 -22.17
N ASP A 249 29.86 5.27 -20.94
CA ASP A 249 29.14 4.69 -19.81
C ASP A 249 27.96 5.62 -19.46
N THR A 250 26.74 5.13 -19.67
CA THR A 250 25.49 5.85 -19.38
C THR A 250 24.88 5.40 -18.04
N ALA A 251 25.59 4.56 -17.28
CA ALA A 251 25.05 3.92 -16.09
C ALA A 251 24.81 4.91 -14.94
N VAL A 252 23.55 5.04 -14.54
CA VAL A 252 23.10 5.80 -13.37
C VAL A 252 22.93 4.82 -12.22
N ARG A 253 23.91 4.82 -11.31
CA ARG A 253 23.98 3.87 -10.21
C ARG A 253 23.40 4.49 -8.94
N PHE A 254 22.42 3.82 -8.35
CA PHE A 254 21.94 4.09 -7.00
C PHE A 254 21.68 2.76 -6.29
N THR A 255 21.59 2.81 -4.98
CA THR A 255 21.28 1.64 -4.15
C THR A 255 19.88 1.74 -3.60
N ARG A 256 19.29 0.58 -3.32
CA ARG A 256 18.05 0.50 -2.56
C ARG A 256 18.24 1.19 -1.20
N PRO A 257 17.42 2.19 -0.83
CA PRO A 257 17.51 2.85 0.47
C PRO A 257 17.15 1.91 1.63
N ASP A 258 17.68 2.19 2.82
CA ASP A 258 17.46 1.36 4.01
C ASP A 258 16.02 1.44 4.55
N TYR A 259 15.29 2.53 4.28
CA TYR A 259 13.89 2.70 4.67
C TYR A 259 12.93 1.87 3.79
N TYR A 260 13.37 1.38 2.63
CA TYR A 260 12.54 0.56 1.76
C TYR A 260 12.50 -0.88 2.29
N THR A 261 11.49 -1.17 3.11
CA THR A 261 11.33 -2.42 3.85
C THR A 261 9.84 -2.79 4.01
N GLY A 262 9.57 -4.00 4.50
CA GLY A 262 8.23 -4.42 4.91
C GLY A 262 7.26 -4.79 3.78
N TYR A 263 7.75 -4.98 2.56
CA TYR A 263 6.93 -5.44 1.44
C TYR A 263 6.77 -6.96 1.38
N PHE A 264 5.61 -7.37 0.91
CA PHE A 264 5.26 -8.76 0.64
C PHE A 264 4.85 -8.91 -0.82
N TYR A 265 5.18 -10.04 -1.43
CA TYR A 265 5.01 -10.29 -2.86
C TYR A 265 4.16 -11.53 -3.09
N THR A 266 3.08 -11.38 -3.85
CA THR A 266 2.21 -12.48 -4.29
C THR A 266 2.72 -13.05 -5.61
N TYR A 267 2.99 -14.35 -5.64
CA TYR A 267 3.32 -15.09 -6.86
C TYR A 267 2.26 -16.14 -7.17
N ALA A 268 1.83 -16.20 -8.44
CA ALA A 268 1.00 -17.28 -8.97
C ALA A 268 1.47 -17.65 -10.38
N PHE A 269 1.47 -18.95 -10.69
CA PHE A 269 1.89 -19.47 -12.01
C PHE A 269 3.23 -18.91 -12.52
N GLY A 270 4.19 -18.68 -11.60
CA GLY A 270 5.53 -18.18 -11.92
C GLY A 270 5.62 -16.68 -12.20
N LYS A 271 4.58 -15.89 -11.90
CA LYS A 271 4.54 -14.43 -12.11
C LYS A 271 4.17 -13.70 -10.84
N LEU A 272 4.70 -12.49 -10.69
CA LEU A 272 4.26 -11.55 -9.67
C LEU A 272 2.84 -11.08 -10.03
N VAL A 273 1.91 -11.24 -9.09
CA VAL A 273 0.50 -10.83 -9.25
C VAL A 273 0.23 -9.52 -8.53
N GLY A 274 0.94 -9.26 -7.44
CA GLY A 274 0.83 -8.03 -6.68
C GLY A 274 1.83 -7.99 -5.53
N PHE A 275 1.89 -6.84 -4.87
CA PHE A 275 2.72 -6.60 -3.71
C PHE A 275 2.06 -5.53 -2.85
N SER A 276 2.31 -5.58 -1.54
CA SER A 276 1.80 -4.60 -0.57
C SER A 276 2.65 -4.72 0.69
N THR A 277 2.65 -3.70 1.52
CA THR A 277 3.12 -3.84 2.92
C THR A 277 2.05 -4.41 3.82
N ASN A 278 0.79 -4.43 3.37
CA ASN A 278 -0.27 -5.17 4.03
C ASN A 278 -0.17 -6.64 3.64
N ALA A 279 0.39 -7.45 4.54
CA ALA A 279 0.52 -8.88 4.33
C ALA A 279 -0.84 -9.58 4.10
N GLY A 280 -1.92 -9.03 4.65
CA GLY A 280 -3.24 -9.61 4.49
C GLY A 280 -3.78 -9.49 3.06
N GLU A 281 -3.69 -8.30 2.47
CA GLU A 281 -4.09 -8.03 1.07
C GLU A 281 -3.40 -8.99 0.08
N VAL A 282 -2.08 -9.18 0.21
CA VAL A 282 -1.32 -10.07 -0.68
C VAL A 282 -1.64 -11.54 -0.47
N VAL A 283 -2.05 -11.93 0.75
CA VAL A 283 -2.51 -13.30 1.03
C VAL A 283 -3.87 -13.55 0.39
N VAL A 284 -4.81 -12.60 0.48
CA VAL A 284 -6.09 -12.69 -0.21
C VAL A 284 -5.86 -12.82 -1.71
N LEU A 285 -5.00 -11.96 -2.29
CA LEU A 285 -4.63 -12.02 -3.69
C LEU A 285 -4.01 -13.37 -4.08
N ALA A 286 -3.18 -13.94 -3.20
CA ALA A 286 -2.60 -15.26 -3.40
C ALA A 286 -3.66 -16.37 -3.34
N ASP A 287 -4.64 -16.27 -2.44
CA ASP A 287 -5.71 -17.25 -2.31
C ASP A 287 -6.57 -17.32 -3.57
N ASP A 288 -6.95 -16.15 -4.08
CA ASP A 288 -7.76 -15.98 -5.30
C ASP A 288 -7.05 -16.49 -6.57
N ASN A 289 -5.72 -16.39 -6.61
CA ASN A 289 -4.91 -16.78 -7.77
C ASN A 289 -4.21 -18.13 -7.60
N ALA A 290 -4.53 -18.90 -6.55
CA ALA A 290 -3.88 -20.16 -6.21
C ALA A 290 -2.35 -20.07 -6.11
N GLY A 291 -1.87 -19.00 -5.47
CA GLY A 291 -0.48 -18.62 -5.35
C GLY A 291 0.15 -18.80 -3.96
N SER A 292 1.24 -18.07 -3.76
CA SER A 292 2.01 -17.97 -2.52
C SER A 292 2.48 -16.55 -2.27
N VAL A 293 2.74 -16.22 -1.01
CA VAL A 293 3.29 -14.94 -0.57
C VAL A 293 4.69 -15.16 -0.01
N ILE A 294 5.63 -14.29 -0.40
CA ILE A 294 6.96 -14.20 0.17
C ILE A 294 7.23 -12.78 0.68
N ASP A 295 8.09 -12.64 1.69
CA ASP A 295 8.62 -11.34 2.10
C ASP A 295 9.80 -10.91 1.21
N MET A 296 10.40 -9.76 1.53
CA MET A 296 11.56 -9.22 0.78
C MET A 296 12.84 -10.03 0.94
N ASP A 297 12.94 -10.86 1.99
CA ASP A 297 14.07 -11.76 2.23
C ASP A 297 13.85 -13.12 1.54
N GLY A 298 12.71 -13.32 0.88
CA GLY A 298 12.33 -14.55 0.18
C GLY A 298 11.77 -15.63 1.09
N VAL A 299 11.44 -15.30 2.34
CA VAL A 299 10.80 -16.23 3.28
C VAL A 299 9.34 -16.39 2.89
N VAL A 300 8.85 -17.64 2.89
CA VAL A 300 7.46 -17.94 2.58
C VAL A 300 6.57 -17.52 3.75
N VAL A 301 5.70 -16.54 3.51
CA VAL A 301 4.71 -16.07 4.48
C VAL A 301 3.48 -16.97 4.48
N TRP A 302 3.03 -17.35 3.28
CA TRP A 302 1.76 -18.06 3.09
C TRP A 302 1.71 -18.79 1.75
N LYS A 303 1.00 -19.91 1.69
CA LYS A 303 0.77 -20.65 0.43
C LYS A 303 -0.58 -21.35 0.40
N ARG A 304 -1.28 -21.25 -0.73
CA ARG A 304 -2.57 -21.91 -0.95
C ARG A 304 -2.46 -23.42 -0.77
N GLY A 305 -3.45 -24.02 -0.08
CA GLY A 305 -3.59 -25.47 0.04
C GLY A 305 -2.63 -26.16 1.01
N THR A 306 -1.94 -25.41 1.88
CA THR A 306 -1.01 -25.97 2.87
C THR A 306 -1.66 -26.31 4.22
N ALA A 307 -2.81 -25.71 4.54
CA ALA A 307 -3.53 -26.02 5.78
C ALA A 307 -4.11 -27.45 5.78
N GLY A 308 -3.85 -28.18 6.86
CA GLY A 308 -4.52 -29.46 7.13
C GLY A 308 -6.02 -29.30 7.42
N ARG A 309 -6.76 -30.40 7.46
CA ARG A 309 -8.21 -30.39 7.78
C ARG A 309 -8.52 -29.95 9.22
N ASN A 310 -7.65 -30.29 10.15
CA ASN A 310 -7.75 -29.90 11.54
C ASN A 310 -6.37 -29.67 12.14
N LYS A 311 -6.33 -28.83 13.17
CA LYS A 311 -5.15 -28.56 13.98
C LYS A 311 -5.59 -28.09 15.35
N GLU A 312 -4.89 -28.52 16.39
CA GLU A 312 -5.05 -27.95 17.73
C GLU A 312 -3.67 -27.84 18.37
N LEU A 313 -3.33 -26.62 18.79
CA LEU A 313 -2.06 -26.30 19.41
C LEU A 313 -2.14 -26.57 20.91
N LYS A 314 -1.06 -27.11 21.47
CA LYS A 314 -0.94 -27.35 22.91
C LYS A 314 -0.40 -26.07 23.56
N ILE A 315 -1.32 -25.26 24.09
CA ILE A 315 -1.02 -23.98 24.75
C ILE A 315 -1.60 -24.00 26.16
N THR A 316 -0.82 -23.49 27.11
CA THR A 316 -1.29 -23.24 28.48
C THR A 316 -1.99 -21.90 28.51
N PHE A 317 -3.23 -21.88 29.00
CA PHE A 317 -4.02 -20.67 29.14
C PHE A 317 -4.25 -20.37 30.63
N PRO A 318 -4.33 -19.10 31.03
CA PRO A 318 -4.71 -18.73 32.38
C PRO A 318 -6.19 -19.07 32.63
N ASP A 319 -6.52 -19.54 33.84
CA ASP A 319 -7.88 -19.87 34.25
C ASP A 319 -8.66 -18.67 34.84
N LYS A 320 -8.15 -17.45 34.66
CA LYS A 320 -8.74 -16.22 35.21
C LYS A 320 -8.97 -15.18 34.12
N ALA A 321 -10.16 -14.60 34.13
CA ALA A 321 -10.49 -13.41 33.35
C ALA A 321 -9.59 -12.23 33.73
N VAL A 322 -9.17 -11.46 32.74
CA VAL A 322 -8.55 -10.14 32.93
C VAL A 322 -9.50 -9.03 32.50
N SER A 323 -9.22 -7.79 32.89
CA SER A 323 -10.01 -6.65 32.43
C SER A 323 -9.90 -6.45 30.91
N SER A 324 -10.88 -5.78 30.30
CA SER A 324 -10.84 -5.50 28.85
C SER A 324 -9.59 -4.72 28.42
N LYS A 325 -9.07 -3.85 29.29
CA LYS A 325 -7.83 -3.09 29.07
C LYS A 325 -6.56 -3.95 29.14
N GLU A 326 -6.62 -5.10 29.81
CA GLU A 326 -5.49 -6.02 29.96
C GLU A 326 -5.54 -7.19 28.98
N ALA A 327 -6.71 -7.47 28.40
CA ALA A 327 -6.95 -8.61 27.52
C ALA A 327 -5.96 -8.69 26.34
N PHE A 328 -5.57 -7.56 25.75
CA PHE A 328 -4.62 -7.54 24.64
C PHE A 328 -3.20 -7.89 25.08
N ASN A 329 -2.75 -7.34 26.21
CA ASN A 329 -1.46 -7.70 26.81
C ASN A 329 -1.41 -9.18 27.24
N GLU A 330 -2.53 -9.72 27.75
CA GLU A 330 -2.63 -11.15 28.07
C GLU A 330 -2.56 -12.02 26.81
N ALA A 331 -3.24 -11.63 25.73
CA ALA A 331 -3.14 -12.33 24.45
C ALA A 331 -1.71 -12.33 23.89
N LEU A 332 -0.99 -11.21 23.97
CA LEU A 332 0.42 -11.12 23.61
C LEU A 332 1.31 -12.01 24.47
N SER A 333 1.07 -12.05 25.79
CA SER A 333 1.79 -12.93 26.71
C SER A 333 1.63 -14.41 26.32
N ILE A 334 0.40 -14.83 25.98
CA ILE A 334 0.09 -16.19 25.52
C ILE A 334 0.78 -16.48 24.18
N LEU A 335 0.72 -15.55 23.22
CA LEU A 335 1.39 -15.67 21.91
C LEU A 335 2.91 -15.85 22.08
N LEU A 336 3.57 -15.02 22.90
CA LEU A 336 5.01 -15.12 23.19
C LEU A 336 5.36 -16.40 23.95
N SER A 337 4.54 -16.80 24.93
CA SER A 337 4.75 -18.02 25.70
C SER A 337 4.67 -19.28 24.82
N SER A 338 3.88 -19.25 23.74
CA SER A 338 3.86 -20.34 22.75
C SER A 338 5.21 -20.54 22.05
N LYS A 339 6.09 -19.53 22.09
CA LYS A 339 7.47 -19.54 21.62
C LYS A 339 8.50 -19.71 22.73
N SER A 340 8.06 -20.04 23.95
CA SER A 340 8.92 -20.08 25.15
C SER A 340 9.60 -18.75 25.46
N VAL A 341 8.97 -17.64 25.07
CA VAL A 341 9.45 -16.28 25.31
C VAL A 341 8.60 -15.61 26.39
N ILE A 342 9.26 -14.96 27.34
CA ILE A 342 8.62 -14.15 28.39
C ILE A 342 9.07 -12.71 28.19
N ALA A 343 8.13 -11.81 27.92
CA ALA A 343 8.44 -10.39 27.76
C ALA A 343 8.87 -9.77 29.10
N ALA A 344 9.95 -9.00 29.07
CA ALA A 344 10.46 -8.30 30.25
C ALA A 344 9.65 -7.03 30.62
N ARG A 345 8.76 -6.58 29.73
CA ARG A 345 7.90 -5.41 29.92
C ARG A 345 6.53 -5.65 29.30
N LYS A 346 5.51 -4.92 29.76
CA LYS A 346 4.19 -4.91 29.11
C LYS A 346 4.24 -4.09 27.83
N TYR A 347 3.38 -4.45 26.90
CA TYR A 347 3.16 -3.69 25.68
C TYR A 347 2.36 -2.42 25.99
N ASP A 348 2.82 -1.30 25.42
CA ASP A 348 2.15 0.01 25.47
C ASP A 348 2.07 0.54 24.04
N ARG A 349 0.85 0.56 23.50
CA ARG A 349 0.54 1.02 22.15
C ARG A 349 0.98 2.45 21.88
N MET A 350 1.08 3.29 22.92
CA MET A 350 1.47 4.70 22.77
C MET A 350 2.97 4.87 22.54
N ASN A 351 3.78 3.86 22.90
CA ASN A 351 5.24 3.93 22.82
C ASN A 351 5.81 3.26 21.56
N GLN A 352 5.15 2.23 21.04
CA GLN A 352 5.64 1.47 19.88
C GLN A 352 4.54 0.57 19.29
N GLY A 353 4.73 0.15 18.03
CA GLY A 353 3.88 -0.84 17.38
C GLY A 353 4.03 -2.25 17.96
N VAL A 354 2.98 -3.06 17.85
CA VAL A 354 2.94 -4.42 18.39
C VAL A 354 3.92 -5.37 17.69
N ILE A 355 4.15 -5.17 16.39
CA ILE A 355 5.09 -5.99 15.61
C ILE A 355 6.53 -5.73 16.06
N ASP A 356 6.88 -4.46 16.30
CA ASP A 356 8.18 -4.08 16.85
C ASP A 356 8.34 -4.59 18.29
N TYR A 357 7.30 -4.44 19.12
CA TYR A 357 7.28 -5.01 20.47
C TYR A 357 7.55 -6.51 20.49
N ILE A 358 6.91 -7.29 19.60
CA ILE A 358 7.15 -8.74 19.52
C ILE A 358 8.58 -9.02 19.03
N SER A 359 9.06 -8.26 18.05
CA SER A 359 10.38 -8.43 17.43
C SER A 359 11.53 -8.18 18.41
N ASP A 360 11.34 -7.36 19.44
CA ASP A 360 12.32 -7.16 20.52
C ASP A 360 12.61 -8.43 21.32
N PHE A 361 11.68 -9.39 21.35
CA PHE A 361 11.77 -10.60 22.16
C PHE A 361 11.91 -11.89 21.35
N VAL A 362 11.54 -11.86 20.06
CA VAL A 362 11.50 -13.04 19.20
C VAL A 362 12.54 -12.89 18.09
N ALA A 363 13.57 -13.75 18.11
CA ALA A 363 14.53 -13.82 17.02
C ALA A 363 13.85 -14.27 15.72
N LYS A 364 14.23 -13.67 14.57
CA LYS A 364 13.68 -14.01 13.24
C LYS A 364 13.67 -15.51 12.95
N SER A 365 14.68 -16.25 13.42
CA SER A 365 14.77 -17.72 13.24
C SER A 365 13.69 -18.52 13.97
N ALA A 366 13.01 -17.92 14.96
CA ALA A 366 11.90 -18.54 15.70
C ALA A 366 10.52 -18.22 15.08
N GLY A 367 10.47 -17.33 14.09
CA GLY A 367 9.28 -16.85 13.40
C GLY A 367 9.29 -15.33 13.29
N ILE A 368 8.73 -14.79 12.19
CA ILE A 368 8.65 -13.33 11.97
C ILE A 368 7.22 -12.88 12.26
N PRO A 369 7.00 -11.90 13.17
CA PRO A 369 5.66 -11.43 13.47
C PRO A 369 5.07 -10.68 12.27
N VAL A 370 3.77 -10.87 12.04
CA VAL A 370 3.04 -10.23 10.96
C VAL A 370 1.67 -9.78 11.44
N ARG A 371 1.26 -8.62 10.93
CA ARG A 371 -0.07 -8.09 11.06
C ARG A 371 -0.83 -8.32 9.76
N LEU A 372 -2.05 -8.84 9.85
CA LEU A 372 -2.83 -9.31 8.72
C LEU A 372 -4.23 -8.70 8.78
N GLU A 373 -4.57 -7.84 7.83
CA GLU A 373 -5.91 -7.27 7.68
C GLU A 373 -6.63 -7.87 6.48
N GLU A 374 -7.95 -7.69 6.39
CA GLU A 374 -8.73 -8.04 5.19
C GLU A 374 -8.73 -9.54 4.81
N MET A 375 -8.25 -10.44 5.68
CA MET A 375 -8.24 -11.91 5.49
C MET A 375 -9.39 -12.68 6.16
N GLU A 376 -10.06 -13.59 5.48
CA GLU A 376 -11.05 -14.45 6.15
C GLU A 376 -10.39 -15.59 6.97
N TYR A 377 -11.18 -16.26 7.81
CA TYR A 377 -10.76 -17.47 8.52
C TYR A 377 -10.05 -18.49 7.61
N THR A 378 -10.54 -18.66 6.38
CA THR A 378 -10.04 -19.71 5.49
C THR A 378 -8.59 -19.51 5.07
N GLN A 379 -8.11 -18.28 5.01
CA GLN A 379 -6.70 -17.98 4.78
C GLN A 379 -5.91 -17.94 6.10
N MET A 380 -6.49 -17.40 7.17
CA MET A 380 -5.85 -17.31 8.50
C MET A 380 -5.48 -18.67 9.07
N LYS A 381 -6.31 -19.72 8.87
CA LYS A 381 -6.04 -21.06 9.41
C LYS A 381 -4.70 -21.66 8.97
N ASN A 382 -4.09 -21.18 7.89
CA ASN A 382 -2.76 -21.61 7.46
C ASN A 382 -1.68 -21.33 8.52
N PHE A 383 -1.76 -20.19 9.20
CA PHE A 383 -0.82 -19.83 10.28
C PHE A 383 -0.98 -20.77 11.49
N VAL A 384 -2.22 -21.08 11.86
CA VAL A 384 -2.53 -22.08 12.90
C VAL A 384 -2.03 -23.47 12.49
N SER A 385 -2.28 -23.87 11.25
CA SER A 385 -1.81 -25.15 10.69
C SER A 385 -0.28 -25.27 10.73
N ALA A 386 0.43 -24.16 10.44
CA ALA A 386 1.89 -24.06 10.50
C ALA A 386 2.45 -24.17 11.93
N GLY A 387 1.59 -24.14 12.96
CA GLY A 387 1.96 -24.39 14.34
C GLY A 387 1.94 -23.16 15.25
N PHE A 388 1.43 -22.03 14.77
CA PHE A 388 1.46 -20.76 15.49
C PHE A 388 0.05 -20.34 15.91
N PRO A 389 -0.20 -20.00 17.18
CA PRO A 389 -1.47 -19.39 17.54
C PRO A 389 -1.58 -18.02 16.86
N VAL A 390 -2.81 -17.59 16.63
CA VAL A 390 -3.12 -16.29 16.02
C VAL A 390 -3.91 -15.47 17.01
N ILE A 391 -3.53 -14.21 17.22
CA ILE A 391 -4.38 -13.25 17.92
C ILE A 391 -5.33 -12.67 16.88
N ALA A 392 -6.64 -12.82 17.10
CA ALA A 392 -7.69 -12.23 16.31
C ALA A 392 -8.28 -11.05 17.08
N VAL A 393 -8.25 -9.85 16.49
CA VAL A 393 -8.74 -8.64 17.12
C VAL A 393 -9.96 -8.14 16.36
N THR A 394 -11.11 -8.11 17.04
CA THR A 394 -12.37 -7.66 16.44
C THR A 394 -12.36 -6.15 16.16
N GLU A 395 -13.36 -5.69 15.41
CA GLU A 395 -13.62 -4.26 15.15
C GLU A 395 -13.75 -3.41 16.42
N GLU A 396 -14.18 -4.00 17.53
CA GLU A 396 -14.28 -3.34 18.84
C GLU A 396 -12.95 -3.29 19.61
N GLY A 397 -11.89 -3.91 19.07
CA GLY A 397 -10.59 -4.04 19.71
C GLY A 397 -10.49 -5.21 20.70
N LYS A 398 -11.45 -6.15 20.68
CA LYS A 398 -11.42 -7.30 21.58
C LYS A 398 -10.51 -8.41 21.02
N PRO A 399 -9.51 -8.88 21.79
CA PRO A 399 -8.62 -9.95 21.33
C PRO A 399 -9.14 -11.34 21.69
N TYR A 400 -8.95 -12.28 20.77
CA TYR A 400 -9.12 -13.72 20.95
C TYR A 400 -7.85 -14.44 20.50
N ILE A 401 -7.50 -15.55 21.16
CA ILE A 401 -6.44 -16.43 20.67
C ILE A 401 -7.06 -17.60 19.93
N VAL A 402 -6.82 -17.68 18.62
CA VAL A 402 -7.11 -18.85 17.81
C VAL A 402 -5.98 -19.86 17.99
N TYR A 403 -6.28 -21.00 18.59
CA TYR A 403 -5.30 -22.06 18.87
C TYR A 403 -5.63 -23.37 18.17
N GLY A 404 -6.74 -23.46 17.46
CA GLY A 404 -7.09 -24.65 16.73
C GLY A 404 -8.32 -24.48 15.87
N TYR A 405 -8.54 -25.45 15.00
CA TYR A 405 -9.69 -25.52 14.12
C TYR A 405 -9.94 -26.95 13.64
N ASN A 406 -11.15 -27.19 13.15
CA ASN A 406 -11.51 -28.37 12.37
C ASN A 406 -12.37 -27.94 11.15
N ASP A 407 -13.03 -28.90 10.50
CA ASP A 407 -13.83 -28.65 9.30
C ASP A 407 -15.05 -27.73 9.55
N THR A 408 -15.50 -27.59 10.80
CA THR A 408 -16.73 -26.86 11.16
C THR A 408 -16.51 -25.71 12.15
N GLU A 409 -15.52 -25.81 13.02
CA GLU A 409 -15.34 -24.95 14.19
C GLU A 409 -13.91 -24.41 14.31
N VAL A 410 -13.84 -23.21 14.89
CA VAL A 410 -12.64 -22.49 15.29
C VAL A 410 -12.56 -22.51 16.81
N LYS A 411 -11.42 -22.93 17.36
CA LYS A 411 -11.17 -23.00 18.80
C LYS A 411 -10.47 -21.72 19.26
N LEU A 412 -11.10 -21.05 20.22
CA LEU A 412 -10.74 -19.71 20.68
C LEU A 412 -10.52 -19.71 22.18
N PHE A 413 -9.65 -18.83 22.64
CA PHE A 413 -9.57 -18.44 24.05
C PHE A 413 -9.87 -16.95 24.15
N ASP A 414 -10.76 -16.58 25.08
CA ASP A 414 -11.13 -15.20 25.39
C ASP A 414 -10.43 -14.77 26.69
N PRO A 415 -9.37 -13.95 26.64
CA PRO A 415 -8.66 -13.49 27.84
C PRO A 415 -9.56 -12.68 28.78
N GLY A 416 -10.54 -11.96 28.23
CA GLY A 416 -11.49 -11.17 29.02
C GLY A 416 -12.46 -12.03 29.84
N LYS A 417 -12.60 -13.31 29.50
CA LYS A 417 -13.40 -14.29 30.25
C LYS A 417 -12.55 -15.36 30.95
N GLY A 418 -11.31 -15.57 30.52
CA GLY A 418 -10.48 -16.69 30.98
C GLY A 418 -11.02 -18.04 30.51
N GLU A 419 -11.77 -18.08 29.41
CA GLU A 419 -12.51 -19.26 28.96
C GLU A 419 -12.13 -19.68 27.54
N LYS A 420 -12.13 -20.99 27.32
CA LYS A 420 -12.06 -21.58 25.98
C LYS A 420 -13.47 -21.68 25.40
N THR A 421 -13.62 -21.27 24.15
CA THR A 421 -14.86 -21.39 23.39
C THR A 421 -14.59 -21.96 22.01
N SER A 422 -15.65 -22.41 21.34
CA SER A 422 -15.62 -22.81 19.93
C SER A 422 -16.75 -22.12 19.19
N LEU A 423 -16.46 -21.57 18.01
CA LEU A 423 -17.44 -20.96 17.13
C LEU A 423 -17.40 -21.65 15.77
N SER A 424 -18.52 -21.69 15.06
CA SER A 424 -18.46 -22.05 13.63
C SER A 424 -17.71 -20.96 12.87
N TYR A 425 -17.03 -21.31 11.77
CA TYR A 425 -16.25 -20.33 10.99
C TYR A 425 -17.08 -19.10 10.58
N LYS A 426 -18.34 -19.31 10.14
CA LYS A 426 -19.25 -18.20 9.79
C LYS A 426 -19.58 -17.28 10.97
N LYS A 427 -19.68 -17.83 12.18
CA LYS A 427 -19.93 -17.03 13.39
C LYS A 427 -18.66 -16.30 13.80
N PHE A 428 -17.50 -16.94 13.67
CA PHE A 428 -16.20 -16.32 13.92
C PHE A 428 -15.97 -15.12 12.99
N ASP A 429 -16.11 -15.30 11.66
CA ASP A 429 -15.94 -14.21 10.69
C ASP A 429 -16.92 -13.06 10.98
N LYS A 430 -18.17 -13.38 11.36
CA LYS A 430 -19.15 -12.36 11.78
C LYS A 430 -18.76 -11.64 13.08
N GLU A 431 -18.15 -12.33 14.05
CA GLU A 431 -17.69 -11.73 15.30
C GLU A 431 -16.46 -10.83 15.12
N MET A 432 -15.66 -11.07 14.08
CA MET A 432 -14.55 -10.17 13.74
C MET A 432 -15.05 -8.76 13.40
N GLY A 433 -16.22 -8.66 12.76
CA GLY A 433 -16.84 -7.41 12.37
C GLY A 433 -16.69 -7.12 10.89
N ASP A 434 -17.17 -5.95 10.47
CA ASP A 434 -17.21 -5.57 9.06
C ASP A 434 -15.99 -4.71 8.65
N SER A 435 -15.30 -4.11 9.62
CA SER A 435 -14.18 -3.18 9.36
C SER A 435 -13.12 -3.18 10.46
N ASP A 436 -11.91 -2.73 10.10
CA ASP A 436 -10.77 -2.49 10.97
C ASP A 436 -10.33 -3.67 11.87
N TRP A 437 -10.84 -4.88 11.67
CA TRP A 437 -10.36 -6.06 12.39
C TRP A 437 -9.07 -6.58 11.75
N TYR A 438 -8.27 -7.30 12.54
CA TYR A 438 -6.98 -7.80 12.08
C TYR A 438 -6.54 -9.02 12.88
N TYR A 439 -5.53 -9.70 12.34
CA TYR A 439 -4.81 -10.76 13.03
C TYR A 439 -3.35 -10.37 13.30
N ILE A 440 -2.80 -10.96 14.35
CA ILE A 440 -1.36 -10.99 14.61
C ILE A 440 -0.93 -12.45 14.64
N ALA A 441 0.05 -12.80 13.81
CA ALA A 441 0.57 -14.14 13.67
C ALA A 441 2.10 -14.14 13.52
N PHE A 442 2.68 -15.33 13.42
CA PHE A 442 4.04 -15.53 12.94
C PHE A 442 4.00 -16.36 11.65
N TYR A 443 5.00 -16.18 10.80
CA TYR A 443 5.27 -17.04 9.65
C TYR A 443 6.70 -17.60 9.67
#